data_AF-A0A7Y5NVR5-F1
#
_entry.id   AF-A0A7Y5NVR5-F1
#
_cell.length_a   1.000
_cell.length_b   1.000
_cell.length_c   1.000
_cell.angle_alpha   90.00
_cell.angle_beta   90.00
_cell.angle_gamma   90.00
#
_symmetry.space_group_name_H-M   'P 1'
#
loop_
_entity.id
_entity.type
_entity.pdbx_description
1 polymer ?
#
loop_
_entity_poly.entity_id
_entity_poly.type
_entity_poly.pdbx_seq_one_letter_code
_entity_poly.pdbx_strand_id
1 'polypeptide(L)'
;MKQLGFSVLAFAMLVACGDSGNGGSGGNGGSEGGSDNNGGSNDGGSGGGVINNGGGGAVNDGGSGGGTPTCDTSGIQDPACSDCVQANCCAEFGACLDDATCAGCLADNSDPACETNAPLGAIGDCLNAFCTDECLGGPAIEPSCDAPAVAPSAGACFTPAKGGCNPVTNDGCDTAAGEACDFGGDSFQCYPAPNDQALCDECGAAGFCQGTMTCTDANAGQCVRFCCDDGDCGTGVCDTTLTGTTVGLCVAAP
;
A
#
# COMPACT_ATOMS: atom_id res chain seq x y z
N MET A 1 -12.05 17.08 27.79
CA MET A 1 -12.18 15.74 27.17
C MET A 1 -12.08 15.96 25.68
N LYS A 2 -10.90 15.71 25.08
CA LYS A 2 -10.71 15.74 23.63
C LYS A 2 -10.78 14.29 23.16
N GLN A 3 -11.58 13.99 22.14
CA GLN A 3 -11.45 12.72 21.42
C GLN A 3 -10.12 12.76 20.65
N LEU A 4 -9.32 11.71 20.83
CA LEU A 4 -8.31 11.27 19.89
C LEU A 4 -8.94 10.02 19.24
N GLY A 5 -9.02 9.99 17.92
CA GLY A 5 -9.59 8.93 17.11
C GLY A 5 -8.84 8.86 15.79
N PHE A 6 -9.02 7.76 15.04
CA PHE A 6 -8.00 7.15 14.16
C PHE A 6 -6.90 6.52 15.04
N SER A 7 -6.87 5.19 15.32
CA SER A 7 -6.95 4.02 14.42
C SER A 7 -6.03 4.24 13.22
N VAL A 8 -4.82 3.68 13.16
CA VAL A 8 -4.42 2.26 13.39
C VAL A 8 -5.14 1.31 12.44
N LEU A 9 -4.85 1.46 11.15
CA LEU A 9 -4.63 0.39 10.18
C LEU A 9 -3.74 0.94 9.04
N ALA A 10 -3.19 0.06 8.20
CA ALA A 10 -2.40 0.39 7.00
C ALA A 10 -1.09 1.23 7.21
N PHE A 11 -0.05 0.57 7.74
CA PHE A 11 1.16 0.30 6.93
C PHE A 11 1.99 -0.87 7.48
N ALA A 12 1.30 -1.95 7.86
CA ALA A 12 1.93 -3.23 8.18
C ALA A 12 2.10 -4.09 6.91
N MET A 13 2.76 -3.55 5.88
CA MET A 13 3.23 -4.32 4.72
C MET A 13 4.67 -4.83 4.89
N LEU A 14 5.13 -5.02 6.14
CA LEU A 14 6.30 -5.87 6.40
C LEU A 14 5.89 -7.36 6.36
N VAL A 15 5.53 -7.79 5.15
CA VAL A 15 5.60 -9.15 4.60
C VAL A 15 5.45 -10.30 5.62
N ALA A 16 4.25 -10.89 5.64
CA ALA A 16 4.03 -12.28 6.01
C ALA A 16 3.73 -13.14 4.76
N CYS A 17 4.50 -12.97 3.67
CA CYS A 17 4.38 -13.84 2.50
C CYS A 17 4.80 -15.27 2.85
N GLY A 18 3.88 -16.22 2.70
CA GLY A 18 4.14 -17.64 2.94
C GLY A 18 5.09 -18.25 1.90
N ASP A 19 6.05 -19.04 2.40
CA ASP A 19 6.99 -19.84 1.61
C ASP A 19 6.27 -20.78 0.62
N SER A 20 6.17 -20.36 -0.63
CA SER A 20 5.72 -21.19 -1.75
C SER A 20 6.92 -21.87 -2.39
N GLY A 21 7.36 -22.97 -1.77
CA GLY A 21 8.60 -23.66 -2.12
C GLY A 21 8.71 -24.04 -3.60
N ASN A 22 9.64 -23.40 -4.32
CA ASN A 22 9.91 -23.72 -5.72
C ASN A 22 10.93 -24.86 -5.86
N GLY A 23 10.49 -25.99 -6.41
CA GLY A 23 11.34 -27.15 -6.67
C GLY A 23 12.34 -26.90 -7.81
N GLY A 24 13.61 -27.23 -7.58
CA GLY A 24 14.69 -26.89 -8.51
C GLY A 24 14.76 -27.74 -9.80
N SER A 25 15.27 -27.10 -10.86
CA SER A 25 15.98 -27.65 -12.03
C SER A 25 16.53 -26.43 -12.79
N GLY A 26 17.80 -26.27 -13.17
CA GLY A 26 18.86 -27.23 -13.45
C GLY A 26 19.29 -27.06 -14.92
N GLY A 27 20.36 -26.31 -15.20
CA GLY A 27 20.82 -26.05 -16.58
C GLY A 27 22.08 -25.17 -16.67
N ASN A 28 23.03 -25.57 -17.50
CA ASN A 28 24.43 -25.08 -17.51
C ASN A 28 24.77 -24.31 -18.81
N GLY A 29 25.75 -23.39 -18.74
CA GLY A 29 26.41 -22.70 -19.88
C GLY A 29 26.66 -21.22 -19.57
N GLY A 30 27.88 -20.69 -19.42
CA GLY A 30 29.05 -20.79 -20.30
C GLY A 30 28.94 -19.72 -21.39
N SER A 31 29.89 -18.83 -21.70
CA SER A 31 31.25 -18.51 -21.27
C SER A 31 31.64 -17.22 -22.03
N GLU A 32 32.62 -16.47 -21.52
CA GLU A 32 33.58 -15.63 -22.28
C GLU A 32 33.12 -14.39 -23.08
N GLY A 33 33.69 -13.23 -22.68
CA GLY A 33 34.48 -12.39 -23.61
C GLY A 33 33.86 -11.07 -24.07
N GLY A 34 34.61 -9.96 -23.92
CA GLY A 34 34.26 -8.67 -24.53
C GLY A 34 34.81 -7.42 -23.83
N SER A 35 36.14 -7.24 -23.80
CA SER A 35 36.73 -5.92 -23.56
C SER A 35 36.77 -5.13 -24.86
N ASP A 36 36.40 -3.85 -24.86
CA ASP A 36 36.94 -2.89 -25.83
C ASP A 36 36.86 -1.43 -25.36
N ASN A 37 37.82 -0.62 -25.81
CA ASN A 37 38.01 0.78 -25.41
C ASN A 37 37.44 1.76 -26.43
N ASN A 38 36.91 2.90 -25.95
CA ASN A 38 37.11 4.23 -26.54
C ASN A 38 36.61 5.29 -25.55
N GLY A 39 37.23 6.46 -25.36
CA GLY A 39 38.27 7.09 -26.16
C GLY A 39 37.74 8.39 -26.79
N GLY A 40 37.62 9.47 -25.99
CA GLY A 40 37.03 10.73 -26.44
C GLY A 40 37.38 11.92 -25.55
N SER A 41 38.48 12.60 -25.89
CA SER A 41 38.83 13.92 -25.33
C SER A 41 38.04 15.02 -26.04
N ASN A 42 37.71 16.12 -25.34
CA ASN A 42 37.48 17.44 -25.97
C ASN A 42 37.62 18.60 -24.96
N ASP A 43 38.79 19.24 -25.04
CA ASP A 43 39.14 20.65 -24.84
C ASP A 43 38.10 21.66 -24.27
N GLY A 44 38.45 22.22 -23.11
CA GLY A 44 38.95 23.59 -23.02
C GLY A 44 38.05 24.76 -23.49
N GLY A 45 37.33 25.38 -22.54
CA GLY A 45 36.73 26.71 -22.69
C GLY A 45 37.08 27.64 -21.52
N SER A 46 37.81 28.72 -21.76
CA SER A 46 38.19 29.71 -20.73
C SER A 46 37.51 31.06 -20.95
N GLY A 47 36.80 31.54 -19.93
CA GLY A 47 36.27 32.90 -19.82
C GLY A 47 35.28 32.96 -18.64
N GLY A 48 35.34 33.90 -17.70
CA GLY A 48 36.13 35.13 -17.64
C GLY A 48 35.23 36.36 -17.47
N GLY A 49 34.48 36.46 -16.36
CA GLY A 49 33.53 37.55 -16.12
C GLY A 49 33.15 37.69 -14.64
N VAL A 50 33.27 38.91 -14.10
CA VAL A 50 33.20 39.27 -12.67
C VAL A 50 32.59 40.68 -12.58
N ILE A 51 31.86 41.15 -11.56
CA ILE A 51 31.72 40.79 -10.13
C ILE A 51 30.23 41.03 -9.73
N ASN A 52 29.70 40.44 -8.63
CA ASN A 52 29.21 41.19 -7.43
C ASN A 52 28.21 40.44 -6.48
N ASN A 53 28.75 39.96 -5.36
CA ASN A 53 28.25 40.03 -3.97
C ASN A 53 26.72 40.12 -3.66
N GLY A 54 26.17 39.10 -2.97
CA GLY A 54 24.84 39.13 -2.33
C GLY A 54 24.48 37.80 -1.66
N GLY A 55 24.61 37.71 -0.33
CA GLY A 55 24.64 36.45 0.43
C GLY A 55 23.42 35.50 0.31
N GLY A 56 23.72 34.20 0.31
CA GLY A 56 22.78 33.08 0.27
C GLY A 56 23.48 31.88 -0.37
N GLY A 57 24.04 30.97 0.44
CA GLY A 57 24.99 29.96 -0.03
C GLY A 57 24.37 28.89 -0.93
N ALA A 58 24.56 29.02 -2.25
CA ALA A 58 24.32 27.94 -3.19
C ALA A 58 25.48 26.93 -3.10
N VAL A 59 25.17 25.66 -2.84
CA VAL A 59 26.14 24.55 -2.92
C VAL A 59 26.44 24.31 -4.40
N ASN A 60 27.71 24.14 -4.74
CA ASN A 60 28.20 24.21 -6.11
C ASN A 60 28.82 22.86 -6.51
N ASP A 61 27.98 21.83 -6.65
CA ASP A 61 28.42 20.47 -7.01
C ASP A 61 28.69 20.33 -8.52
N GLY A 62 29.76 20.98 -8.95
CA GLY A 62 30.43 20.72 -10.23
C GLY A 62 31.21 19.40 -10.22
N GLY A 63 30.55 18.30 -9.86
CA GLY A 63 31.13 16.96 -9.71
C GLY A 63 30.71 16.02 -10.83
N SER A 64 31.35 16.09 -12.01
CA SER A 64 31.12 15.13 -13.10
C SER A 64 31.70 13.74 -12.79
N GLY A 65 30.96 12.99 -11.99
CA GLY A 65 31.20 11.61 -11.57
C GLY A 65 29.93 11.01 -10.99
N GLY A 66 28.78 11.33 -11.60
CA GLY A 66 27.45 11.03 -11.09
C GLY A 66 27.10 9.55 -11.15
N GLY A 67 27.59 8.79 -10.16
CA GLY A 67 26.82 7.66 -9.68
C GLY A 67 25.55 8.19 -9.04
N THR A 68 24.40 7.61 -9.38
CA THR A 68 23.15 7.83 -8.65
C THR A 68 23.44 7.61 -7.16
N PRO A 69 23.02 8.50 -6.24
CA PRO A 69 23.22 8.27 -4.81
C PRO A 69 22.59 6.93 -4.43
N THR A 70 23.38 6.04 -3.83
CA THR A 70 22.91 4.74 -3.35
C THR A 70 22.69 4.80 -1.84
N CYS A 71 21.43 4.68 -1.45
CA CYS A 71 20.95 4.51 -0.08
C CYS A 71 20.78 3.02 0.22
N ASP A 72 20.89 2.63 1.49
CA ASP A 72 20.79 1.23 1.90
C ASP A 72 19.32 0.77 1.99
N THR A 73 18.76 0.33 0.87
CA THR A 73 17.39 -0.21 0.80
C THR A 73 17.27 -1.66 1.26
N SER A 74 18.28 -2.25 1.95
CA SER A 74 18.27 -3.67 2.34
C SER A 74 17.18 -4.06 3.35
N GLY A 75 16.53 -3.09 4.00
CA GLY A 75 15.33 -3.30 4.82
C GLY A 75 14.02 -3.44 4.03
N ILE A 76 14.00 -3.06 2.75
CA ILE A 76 12.83 -3.14 1.88
C ILE A 76 12.78 -4.55 1.27
N GLN A 77 11.74 -5.32 1.59
CA GLN A 77 11.61 -6.70 1.12
C GLN A 77 11.07 -6.82 -0.30
N ASP A 78 10.25 -5.86 -0.75
CA ASP A 78 9.77 -5.83 -2.13
C ASP A 78 10.86 -5.28 -3.07
N PRO A 79 11.31 -6.05 -4.09
CA PRO A 79 12.36 -5.59 -4.99
C PRO A 79 11.95 -4.39 -5.85
N ALA A 80 10.69 -4.29 -6.29
CA ALA A 80 10.21 -3.18 -7.10
C ALA A 80 10.15 -1.89 -6.25
N CYS A 81 9.67 -1.99 -5.01
CA CYS A 81 9.76 -0.86 -4.08
C CYS A 81 11.22 -0.43 -3.85
N SER A 82 12.10 -1.40 -3.61
CA SER A 82 13.52 -1.16 -3.35
C SER A 82 14.19 -0.42 -4.53
N ASP A 83 13.96 -0.89 -5.76
CA ASP A 83 14.44 -0.26 -6.98
C ASP A 83 13.85 1.15 -7.17
N CYS A 84 12.56 1.36 -6.86
CA CYS A 84 11.93 2.67 -6.97
C CYS A 84 12.47 3.67 -5.94
N VAL A 85 12.63 3.26 -4.68
CA VAL A 85 13.24 4.10 -3.62
C VAL A 85 14.67 4.46 -3.97
N GLN A 86 15.45 3.50 -4.48
CA GLN A 86 16.82 3.72 -4.95
C GLN A 86 16.87 4.74 -6.10
N ALA A 87 15.90 4.74 -7.00
CA ALA A 87 15.85 5.64 -8.15
C ALA A 87 15.32 7.05 -7.81
N ASN A 88 14.27 7.16 -6.99
CA ASN A 88 13.49 8.39 -6.84
C ASN A 88 13.57 9.04 -5.44
N CYS A 89 13.65 8.25 -4.37
CA CYS A 89 13.45 8.71 -2.98
C CYS A 89 14.67 8.51 -2.07
N CYS A 90 15.83 8.41 -2.70
CA CYS A 90 17.01 7.87 -2.04
C CYS A 90 17.69 8.86 -1.08
N ALA A 91 17.49 10.17 -1.28
CA ALA A 91 17.96 11.20 -0.36
C ALA A 91 17.08 11.25 0.92
N GLU A 92 15.77 11.16 0.74
CA GLU A 92 14.76 11.16 1.79
C GLU A 92 14.86 9.89 2.63
N PHE A 93 15.03 8.73 1.98
CA PHE A 93 15.21 7.44 2.66
C PHE A 93 16.52 7.40 3.44
N GLY A 94 17.63 7.87 2.87
CA GLY A 94 18.89 8.02 3.59
C GLY A 94 18.79 8.94 4.81
N ALA A 95 18.14 10.10 4.66
CA ALA A 95 17.90 11.03 5.77
C ALA A 95 17.01 10.46 6.88
N CYS A 96 16.09 9.55 6.53
CA CYS A 96 15.31 8.78 7.51
C CYS A 96 16.18 7.74 8.25
N LEU A 97 17.03 6.99 7.55
CA LEU A 97 17.91 6.00 8.18
C LEU A 97 18.96 6.63 9.11
N ASP A 98 19.41 7.86 8.81
CA ASP A 98 20.30 8.65 9.67
C ASP A 98 19.59 9.21 10.93
N ASP A 99 18.25 9.30 10.93
CA ASP A 99 17.44 9.73 12.08
C ASP A 99 16.94 8.52 12.88
N ALA A 100 17.46 8.34 14.09
CA ALA A 100 17.13 7.19 14.94
C ALA A 100 15.63 7.07 15.31
N THR A 101 14.86 8.16 15.22
CA THR A 101 13.40 8.10 15.43
C THR A 101 12.72 7.58 14.18
N CYS A 102 13.07 8.12 13.01
CA CYS A 102 12.54 7.67 11.71
C CYS A 102 12.88 6.20 11.42
N ALA A 103 14.14 5.79 11.63
CA ALA A 103 14.56 4.39 11.53
C ALA A 103 13.81 3.46 12.51
N GLY A 104 13.45 3.96 13.70
CA GLY A 104 12.57 3.27 14.64
C GLY A 104 11.15 3.12 14.10
N CYS A 105 10.58 4.21 13.57
CA CYS A 105 9.24 4.27 12.99
C CYS A 105 9.03 3.37 11.76
N LEU A 106 10.08 3.17 10.95
CA LEU A 106 10.06 2.21 9.83
C LEU A 106 10.00 0.75 10.30
N ALA A 107 10.44 0.45 11.53
CA ALA A 107 10.38 -0.89 12.11
C ALA A 107 9.15 -1.11 13.01
N ASP A 108 8.68 -0.06 13.69
CA ASP A 108 7.51 -0.05 14.57
C ASP A 108 6.87 1.35 14.57
N ASN A 109 5.70 1.48 13.93
CA ASN A 109 5.00 2.76 13.81
C ASN A 109 4.12 3.11 15.04
N SER A 110 4.19 2.34 16.13
CA SER A 110 3.37 2.55 17.32
C SER A 110 3.86 3.68 18.25
N ASP A 111 5.05 4.24 18.03
CA ASP A 111 5.56 5.38 18.79
C ASP A 111 4.88 6.70 18.32
N PRO A 112 4.20 7.46 19.20
CA PRO A 112 3.62 8.76 18.86
C PRO A 112 4.62 9.80 18.33
N ALA A 113 5.93 9.60 18.53
CA ALA A 113 6.96 10.44 17.93
C ALA A 113 6.94 10.39 16.39
N CYS A 114 6.50 9.27 15.80
CA CYS A 114 6.45 9.08 14.34
C CYS A 114 5.59 10.13 13.64
N GLU A 115 4.43 10.50 14.19
CA GLU A 115 3.50 11.50 13.62
C GLU A 115 4.13 12.88 13.40
N THR A 116 5.24 13.18 14.08
CA THR A 116 5.89 14.50 14.05
C THR A 116 7.34 14.48 13.54
N ASN A 117 7.82 13.32 13.09
CA ASN A 117 9.17 13.16 12.58
C ASN A 117 9.27 13.69 11.14
N ALA A 118 10.05 14.76 10.94
CA ALA A 118 10.15 15.42 9.63
C ALA A 118 10.82 14.55 8.53
N PRO A 119 11.90 13.78 8.80
CA PRO A 119 12.40 12.78 7.86
C PRO A 119 11.34 11.75 7.44
N LEU A 120 10.51 11.25 8.36
CA LEU A 120 9.45 10.28 8.07
C LEU A 120 8.37 10.87 7.15
N GLY A 121 7.98 12.12 7.39
CA GLY A 121 7.10 12.86 6.48
C GLY A 121 7.69 13.01 5.08
N ALA A 122 8.99 13.37 4.99
CA ALA A 122 9.66 13.59 3.70
C ALA A 122 9.77 12.30 2.86
N ILE A 123 10.07 11.14 3.47
CA ILE A 123 10.05 9.87 2.75
C ILE A 123 8.62 9.46 2.37
N GLY A 124 7.63 9.65 3.25
CA GLY A 124 6.22 9.40 2.93
C GLY A 124 5.72 10.22 1.73
N ASP A 125 6.02 11.52 1.71
CA ASP A 125 5.71 12.42 0.60
C ASP A 125 6.38 11.96 -0.71
N CYS A 126 7.63 11.51 -0.66
CA CYS A 126 8.34 11.02 -1.84
C CYS A 126 7.79 9.69 -2.36
N LEU A 127 7.57 8.72 -1.46
CA LEU A 127 6.96 7.43 -1.80
C LEU A 127 5.61 7.63 -2.49
N ASN A 128 4.75 8.49 -1.91
CA ASN A 128 3.44 8.82 -2.47
C ASN A 128 3.49 9.63 -3.79
N ALA A 129 4.63 10.25 -4.11
CA ALA A 129 4.81 11.01 -5.36
C ALA A 129 5.40 10.18 -6.51
N PHE A 130 6.20 9.15 -6.22
CA PHE A 130 7.01 8.45 -7.23
C PHE A 130 7.00 6.92 -7.15
N CYS A 131 6.63 6.33 -6.02
CA CYS A 131 6.73 4.90 -5.74
C CYS A 131 5.44 4.32 -5.13
N THR A 132 4.29 4.96 -5.37
CA THR A 132 3.01 4.52 -4.80
C THR A 132 2.68 3.11 -5.28
N ASP A 133 2.82 2.84 -6.57
CA ASP A 133 2.46 1.56 -7.18
C ASP A 133 3.43 0.43 -6.79
N GLU A 134 4.70 0.74 -6.52
CA GLU A 134 5.71 -0.26 -6.14
C GLU A 134 5.86 -0.47 -4.63
N CYS A 135 5.69 0.57 -3.81
CA CYS A 135 5.93 0.54 -2.36
C CYS A 135 4.67 0.56 -1.49
N LEU A 136 3.60 1.19 -1.98
CA LEU A 136 2.39 1.42 -1.19
C LEU A 136 1.24 0.54 -1.70
N GLY A 137 1.24 0.20 -2.99
CA GLY A 137 0.47 -0.87 -3.58
C GLY A 137 1.21 -2.21 -3.50
N GLY A 138 0.57 -3.21 -2.89
CA GLY A 138 0.52 -4.49 -3.59
C GLY A 138 -0.20 -4.31 -4.94
N PRO A 139 -0.24 -5.32 -5.83
CA PRO A 139 -1.01 -5.22 -7.07
C PRO A 139 -2.41 -4.69 -6.74
N ALA A 140 -2.78 -3.55 -7.33
CA ALA A 140 -3.96 -2.78 -6.94
C ALA A 140 -5.14 -3.74 -6.81
N ILE A 141 -5.73 -3.79 -5.61
CA ILE A 141 -6.79 -4.73 -5.31
C ILE A 141 -8.03 -4.19 -6.03
N GLU A 142 -8.19 -4.54 -7.30
CA GLU A 142 -9.38 -4.18 -8.06
C GLU A 142 -10.57 -4.98 -7.48
N PRO A 143 -11.69 -4.37 -7.12
CA PRO A 143 -12.85 -5.13 -6.67
C PRO A 143 -13.42 -5.98 -7.83
N SER A 144 -13.92 -7.19 -7.55
CA SER A 144 -14.62 -7.95 -8.60
C SER A 144 -16.02 -7.38 -8.83
N CYS A 145 -16.13 -6.38 -9.72
CA CYS A 145 -17.38 -5.64 -9.98
C CYS A 145 -18.53 -6.46 -10.57
N ASP A 146 -18.27 -7.73 -10.92
CA ASP A 146 -19.27 -8.70 -11.37
C ASP A 146 -19.74 -9.66 -10.26
N ALA A 147 -19.24 -9.52 -9.03
CA ALA A 147 -19.56 -10.40 -7.93
C ALA A 147 -21.08 -10.37 -7.59
N PRO A 148 -21.76 -11.53 -7.52
CA PRO A 148 -23.20 -11.62 -7.44
C PRO A 148 -23.79 -10.91 -6.21
N ALA A 149 -24.91 -10.20 -6.42
CA ALA A 149 -25.64 -9.49 -5.36
C ALA A 149 -26.16 -10.40 -4.23
N VAL A 150 -26.21 -11.72 -4.46
CA VAL A 150 -26.47 -12.75 -3.45
C VAL A 150 -25.34 -13.77 -3.52
N ALA A 151 -24.51 -13.81 -2.49
CA ALA A 151 -23.41 -14.75 -2.32
C ALA A 151 -23.92 -16.22 -2.30
N PRO A 152 -23.47 -17.10 -3.23
CA PRO A 152 -23.83 -18.52 -3.22
C PRO A 152 -23.47 -19.28 -1.95
N SER A 153 -22.45 -18.84 -1.20
CA SER A 153 -22.09 -19.40 0.12
C SER A 153 -23.13 -19.13 1.20
N ALA A 154 -24.03 -18.15 0.98
CA ALA A 154 -24.96 -17.61 1.97
C ALA A 154 -24.30 -17.26 3.32
N GLY A 155 -23.04 -16.80 3.30
CA GLY A 155 -22.31 -16.39 4.49
C GLY A 155 -21.94 -17.52 5.45
N ALA A 156 -21.97 -18.78 5.00
CA ALA A 156 -21.78 -19.95 5.86
C ALA A 156 -20.41 -20.06 6.55
N CYS A 157 -19.39 -19.34 6.07
CA CYS A 157 -18.06 -19.22 6.69
C CYS A 157 -18.06 -18.41 8.02
N PHE A 158 -19.13 -17.69 8.32
CA PHE A 158 -19.22 -16.82 9.48
C PHE A 158 -20.50 -17.05 10.28
N THR A 159 -20.36 -17.19 11.60
CA THR A 159 -21.49 -17.24 12.54
C THR A 159 -21.39 -16.01 13.45
N PRO A 160 -22.31 -15.03 13.34
CA PRO A 160 -22.27 -13.84 14.17
C PRO A 160 -22.36 -14.16 15.65
N ALA A 161 -21.62 -13.41 16.47
CA ALA A 161 -21.86 -13.37 17.90
C ALA A 161 -23.29 -12.86 18.19
N LYS A 162 -23.82 -13.15 19.37
CA LYS A 162 -25.18 -12.73 19.74
C LYS A 162 -25.30 -11.20 19.73
N GLY A 163 -26.02 -10.66 18.74
CA GLY A 163 -26.21 -9.21 18.55
C GLY A 163 -25.24 -8.57 17.55
N GLY A 164 -24.32 -9.35 16.95
CA GLY A 164 -23.63 -8.97 15.73
C GLY A 164 -24.43 -9.39 14.49
N CYS A 165 -23.85 -9.16 13.31
CA CYS A 165 -24.47 -9.43 12.01
C CYS A 165 -23.55 -10.26 11.11
N ASN A 166 -24.09 -10.85 10.03
CA ASN A 166 -23.29 -11.56 9.03
C ASN A 166 -22.92 -10.60 7.88
N PRO A 167 -21.63 -10.34 7.63
CA PRO A 167 -21.20 -9.39 6.61
C PRO A 167 -21.47 -9.85 5.17
N VAL A 168 -21.57 -11.16 4.91
CA VAL A 168 -21.81 -11.70 3.56
C VAL A 168 -23.29 -11.64 3.17
N THR A 169 -24.21 -11.74 4.13
CA THR A 169 -25.68 -11.74 3.88
C THR A 169 -26.41 -10.49 4.38
N ASN A 170 -25.76 -9.64 5.17
CA ASN A 170 -26.35 -8.55 5.94
C ASN A 170 -27.36 -9.00 7.03
N ASP A 171 -27.42 -10.30 7.34
CA ASP A 171 -28.35 -10.84 8.35
C ASP A 171 -28.03 -10.27 9.74
N GLY A 172 -29.06 -9.78 10.42
CA GLY A 172 -28.97 -9.17 11.75
C GLY A 172 -29.18 -7.65 11.76
N CYS A 173 -29.03 -6.98 10.60
CA CYS A 173 -29.23 -5.53 10.47
C CYS A 173 -30.62 -5.16 9.91
N ASP A 174 -31.12 -3.97 10.24
CA ASP A 174 -32.38 -3.45 9.72
C ASP A 174 -32.21 -2.92 8.28
N THR A 175 -32.32 -3.84 7.32
CA THR A 175 -32.33 -3.53 5.87
C THR A 175 -33.46 -2.60 5.45
N ALA A 176 -34.57 -2.51 6.20
CA ALA A 176 -35.65 -1.57 5.91
C ALA A 176 -35.33 -0.14 6.39
N ALA A 177 -34.48 -0.01 7.42
CA ALA A 177 -33.87 1.25 7.83
C ALA A 177 -32.59 1.61 7.01
N GLY A 178 -32.07 0.69 6.20
CA GLY A 178 -30.86 0.87 5.39
C GLY A 178 -29.56 0.60 6.13
N GLU A 179 -29.57 -0.25 7.16
CA GLU A 179 -28.36 -0.63 7.91
C GLU A 179 -27.47 -1.61 7.12
N ALA A 180 -26.16 -1.43 7.24
CA ALA A 180 -25.13 -2.29 6.64
C ALA A 180 -24.28 -2.99 7.72
N CYS A 181 -24.03 -4.28 7.53
CA CYS A 181 -23.13 -5.07 8.35
C CYS A 181 -21.69 -4.90 7.87
N ASP A 182 -20.87 -4.22 8.66
CA ASP A 182 -19.47 -3.94 8.32
C ASP A 182 -18.57 -4.14 9.55
N PHE A 183 -17.25 -4.17 9.34
CA PHE A 183 -16.27 -4.42 10.37
C PHE A 183 -16.06 -3.20 11.27
N GLY A 184 -16.21 -3.37 12.59
CA GLY A 184 -16.13 -2.29 13.56
C GLY A 184 -15.36 -2.66 14.81
N GLY A 185 -14.13 -2.15 14.93
CA GLY A 185 -13.23 -2.48 16.03
C GLY A 185 -12.79 -3.93 15.97
N ASP A 186 -13.43 -4.78 16.78
CA ASP A 186 -13.08 -6.21 16.91
C ASP A 186 -14.13 -7.16 16.28
N SER A 187 -15.22 -6.64 15.70
CA SER A 187 -16.34 -7.47 15.23
C SER A 187 -17.22 -6.83 14.15
N PHE A 188 -17.95 -7.65 13.40
CA PHE A 188 -18.99 -7.19 12.48
C PHE A 188 -20.24 -6.68 13.23
N GLN A 189 -20.63 -5.45 12.93
CA GLN A 189 -21.75 -4.75 13.56
C GLN A 189 -22.59 -3.97 12.52
N CYS A 190 -23.83 -3.66 12.88
CA CYS A 190 -24.73 -2.89 12.01
C CYS A 190 -24.43 -1.40 12.12
N TYR A 191 -24.11 -0.79 10.98
CA TYR A 191 -23.92 0.65 10.82
C TYR A 191 -25.23 1.29 10.31
N PRO A 192 -25.65 2.42 10.90
CA PRO A 192 -26.88 3.12 10.50
C PRO A 192 -26.74 3.75 9.12
N ALA A 193 -27.87 3.93 8.43
CA ALA A 193 -27.96 4.63 7.15
C ALA A 193 -27.46 6.10 7.22
N PRO A 194 -27.01 6.70 6.09
CA PRO A 194 -27.05 6.19 4.71
C PRO A 194 -25.92 5.21 4.37
N ASN A 195 -26.28 4.12 3.70
CA ASN A 195 -25.39 3.08 3.17
C ASN A 195 -25.84 2.77 1.73
N ASP A 196 -25.55 3.67 0.80
CA ASP A 196 -26.16 3.73 -0.53
C ASP A 196 -25.18 3.51 -1.70
N GLN A 197 -23.87 3.54 -1.48
CA GLN A 197 -22.86 3.29 -2.52
C GLN A 197 -22.89 1.80 -2.95
N ALA A 198 -22.91 1.55 -4.27
CA ALA A 198 -22.98 0.21 -4.83
C ALA A 198 -21.58 -0.41 -5.02
N LEU A 199 -21.53 -1.66 -5.49
CA LEU A 199 -20.29 -2.37 -5.76
C LEU A 199 -19.42 -1.59 -6.77
N CYS A 200 -18.16 -1.33 -6.41
CA CYS A 200 -17.19 -0.51 -7.15
C CYS A 200 -17.45 1.01 -7.22
N ASP A 201 -18.48 1.54 -6.55
CA ASP A 201 -18.59 2.98 -6.32
C ASP A 201 -17.55 3.45 -5.28
N GLU A 202 -17.17 4.73 -5.33
CA GLU A 202 -16.32 5.39 -4.34
C GLU A 202 -17.03 5.49 -2.98
N CYS A 203 -16.28 5.36 -1.88
CA CYS A 203 -16.79 5.36 -0.52
C CYS A 203 -15.92 6.21 0.44
N GLY A 204 -16.16 6.09 1.75
CA GLY A 204 -15.52 6.92 2.77
C GLY A 204 -16.08 8.34 2.74
N ALA A 205 -15.33 9.29 2.18
CA ALA A 205 -15.78 10.67 2.05
C ALA A 205 -16.93 10.84 1.04
N ALA A 206 -17.05 9.92 0.07
CA ALA A 206 -18.12 9.91 -0.93
C ALA A 206 -19.43 9.30 -0.43
N GLY A 207 -19.38 8.46 0.62
CA GLY A 207 -20.54 7.75 1.17
C GLY A 207 -20.16 6.41 1.79
N PHE A 208 -21.14 5.64 2.23
CA PHE A 208 -20.93 4.30 2.80
C PHE A 208 -21.55 3.22 1.91
N CYS A 209 -20.91 2.06 1.90
CA CYS A 209 -21.29 0.94 1.04
C CYS A 209 -22.59 0.29 1.50
N GLN A 210 -23.40 -0.16 0.54
CA GLN A 210 -24.57 -0.98 0.82
C GLN A 210 -24.20 -2.23 1.62
N GLY A 211 -25.14 -2.75 2.43
CA GLY A 211 -24.95 -4.01 3.14
C GLY A 211 -24.53 -5.14 2.21
N THR A 212 -23.75 -6.10 2.71
CA THR A 212 -22.95 -7.10 1.96
C THR A 212 -21.64 -6.60 1.33
N MET A 213 -21.24 -5.36 1.63
CA MET A 213 -20.00 -4.75 1.16
C MET A 213 -19.28 -4.00 2.29
N THR A 214 -18.01 -3.68 2.07
CA THR A 214 -17.20 -2.80 2.93
C THR A 214 -16.47 -1.75 2.09
N CYS A 215 -16.02 -0.68 2.74
CA CYS A 215 -15.13 0.31 2.16
C CYS A 215 -13.69 0.01 2.54
N THR A 216 -12.80 -0.16 1.57
CA THR A 216 -11.37 -0.45 1.82
C THR A 216 -10.46 0.55 1.12
N ASP A 217 -9.53 1.11 1.89
CA ASP A 217 -8.48 2.01 1.40
C ASP A 217 -7.51 1.30 0.44
N ALA A 218 -7.39 -0.04 0.52
CA ALA A 218 -6.56 -0.85 -0.38
C ALA A 218 -7.05 -0.84 -1.84
N ASN A 219 -8.29 -0.40 -2.08
CA ASN A 219 -8.93 -0.36 -3.39
C ASN A 219 -9.27 1.10 -3.75
N ALA A 220 -8.37 2.05 -3.42
CA ALA A 220 -8.58 3.49 -3.58
C ALA A 220 -9.88 4.05 -2.94
N GLY A 221 -10.40 3.38 -1.90
CA GLY A 221 -11.66 3.74 -1.27
C GLY A 221 -12.89 3.37 -2.13
N GLN A 222 -12.93 2.15 -2.65
CA GLN A 222 -14.11 1.59 -3.34
C GLN A 222 -14.86 0.57 -2.48
N CYS A 223 -16.16 0.41 -2.78
CA CYS A 223 -17.00 -0.61 -2.17
C CYS A 223 -16.72 -2.01 -2.73
N VAL A 224 -16.40 -2.96 -1.84
CA VAL A 224 -16.03 -4.35 -2.17
C VAL A 224 -16.97 -5.33 -1.49
N ARG A 225 -17.40 -6.38 -2.19
CA ARG A 225 -18.28 -7.42 -1.65
C ARG A 225 -17.53 -8.35 -0.69
N PHE A 226 -18.15 -8.68 0.45
CA PHE A 226 -17.66 -9.73 1.34
C PHE A 226 -17.92 -11.14 0.77
N CYS A 227 -17.04 -12.10 1.07
CA CYS A 227 -17.14 -13.48 0.58
C CYS A 227 -16.73 -14.53 1.62
N CYS A 228 -17.09 -15.78 1.35
CA CYS A 228 -16.61 -16.97 2.05
C CYS A 228 -15.67 -17.82 1.19
N ASP A 229 -15.90 -17.84 -0.13
CA ASP A 229 -15.10 -18.57 -1.11
C ASP A 229 -15.23 -17.92 -2.50
N ASP A 230 -14.41 -18.34 -3.46
CA ASP A 230 -14.37 -17.76 -4.82
C ASP A 230 -15.73 -17.80 -5.55
N GLY A 231 -16.64 -18.71 -5.16
CA GLY A 231 -18.00 -18.79 -5.71
C GLY A 231 -18.84 -17.55 -5.44
N ASP A 232 -18.49 -16.75 -4.43
CA ASP A 232 -19.13 -15.48 -4.10
C ASP A 232 -18.66 -14.30 -4.97
N CYS A 233 -17.62 -14.49 -5.79
CA CYS A 233 -16.86 -13.39 -6.40
C CYS A 233 -16.96 -13.26 -7.92
N GLY A 234 -17.88 -13.99 -8.58
CA GLY A 234 -18.12 -13.83 -10.02
C GLY A 234 -16.98 -14.40 -10.85
N THR A 235 -16.17 -13.54 -11.48
CA THR A 235 -14.92 -13.91 -12.16
C THR A 235 -13.66 -13.66 -11.32
N GLY A 236 -13.81 -13.02 -10.15
CA GLY A 236 -12.75 -12.77 -9.19
C GLY A 236 -12.47 -13.93 -8.25
N VAL A 237 -11.71 -13.63 -7.18
CA VAL A 237 -11.32 -14.56 -6.11
C VAL A 237 -11.67 -13.98 -4.73
N CYS A 238 -11.81 -14.84 -3.73
CA CYS A 238 -12.11 -14.45 -2.37
C CYS A 238 -10.82 -14.29 -1.53
N ASP A 239 -10.33 -13.07 -1.40
CA ASP A 239 -9.12 -12.79 -0.62
C ASP A 239 -9.45 -12.65 0.88
N THR A 240 -9.12 -13.70 1.63
CA THR A 240 -9.26 -13.76 3.10
C THR A 240 -8.07 -13.14 3.84
N THR A 241 -6.96 -12.85 3.16
CA THR A 241 -5.75 -12.27 3.78
C THR A 241 -5.97 -10.81 4.16
N LEU A 242 -6.77 -10.08 3.38
CA LEU A 242 -7.08 -8.65 3.60
C LEU A 242 -7.84 -8.37 4.91
N THR A 243 -8.63 -9.32 5.41
CA THR A 243 -9.37 -9.16 6.67
C THR A 243 -8.71 -9.84 7.87
N GLY A 244 -7.84 -10.83 7.62
CA GLY A 244 -7.31 -11.71 8.67
C GLY A 244 -8.35 -12.63 9.32
N THR A 245 -9.52 -12.84 8.69
CA THR A 245 -10.62 -13.66 9.23
C THR A 245 -11.04 -14.78 8.26
N THR A 246 -12.12 -15.51 8.59
CA THR A 246 -12.73 -16.49 7.67
C THR A 246 -13.64 -15.86 6.61
N VAL A 247 -13.84 -14.54 6.64
CA VAL A 247 -14.57 -13.76 5.63
C VAL A 247 -13.54 -13.02 4.79
N GLY A 248 -13.56 -13.19 3.47
CA GLY A 248 -12.70 -12.45 2.56
C GLY A 248 -13.40 -11.27 1.88
N LEU A 249 -12.68 -10.64 0.96
CA LEU A 249 -13.19 -9.65 0.03
C LEU A 249 -13.12 -10.18 -1.41
N CYS A 250 -14.11 -9.86 -2.24
CA CYS A 250 -14.13 -10.24 -3.66
C CYS A 250 -13.28 -9.30 -4.49
N VAL A 251 -12.14 -9.79 -4.93
CA VAL A 251 -11.13 -9.04 -5.69
C VAL A 251 -10.97 -9.65 -7.08
N ALA A 252 -10.53 -8.86 -8.06
CA ALA A 252 -10.25 -9.36 -9.39
C ALA A 252 -9.20 -10.47 -9.35
N ALA A 253 -9.34 -11.48 -10.21
CA ALA A 253 -8.33 -12.51 -10.35
C ALA A 253 -7.05 -11.91 -11.00
N PRO A 254 -5.84 -12.31 -10.55
CA PRO A 254 -4.57 -11.84 -11.09
C PRO A 254 -4.24 -12.40 -12.49
#